data_AF-A0A661LG19-F1
#
_entry.id   AF-A0A661LG19-F1
#
_cell.length_a   1.000
_cell.length_b   1.000
_cell.length_c   1.000
_cell.angle_alpha   90.00
_cell.angle_beta   90.00
_cell.angle_gamma   90.00
#
_symmetry.space_group_name_H-M   'P 1'
#
loop_
_entity.id
_entity.type
_entity.pdbx_description
1 polymer ?
#
loop_
_entity_poly.entity_id
_entity_poly.type
_entity_poly.pdbx_seq_one_letter_code
_entity_poly.pdbx_strand_id
1 'polypeptide(L)'
;MENTLKITKVESYIISLMDKLPILSYYAKSRGWSFLITWGHRLAGLTLAGYIFAHIYTLSLLFSPAGFDADMRFLHNFVFTFLEWCVAIPLIFHSLNGGRLILYELFHVRAEEIVIRFMIVLGFIYIFIVGFFFIREAQQISATLFWSITVATSLITFFIVLFKVWLTGNSILWKLQRITGSFMFPMLIGHMLFMHMTYLTGHESKTILMRLQSPFIKGIDLVFIVFLLFHAGYGIFSIFADYLKPGPLLKSFAFLIIIVMAISAFFGIRIVVAL
;
A
#
# COMPACT_ATOMS: atom_id res chain seq x y z
N MET A 1 30.31 21.58 6.33
CA MET A 1 29.43 22.57 5.68
C MET A 1 28.09 21.90 5.47
N GLU A 2 27.10 22.22 6.30
CA GLU A 2 25.71 21.83 6.05
C GLU A 2 25.21 22.58 4.82
N ASN A 3 25.11 21.89 3.69
CA ASN A 3 24.38 22.39 2.53
C ASN A 3 22.89 22.34 2.90
N THR A 4 22.40 23.39 3.55
CA THR A 4 20.96 23.57 3.78
C THR A 4 20.27 23.61 2.42
N LEU A 5 19.36 22.66 2.18
CA LEU A 5 18.66 22.60 0.91
C LEU A 5 17.78 23.84 0.79
N LYS A 6 18.05 24.67 -0.22
CA LYS A 6 17.24 25.86 -0.47
C LYS A 6 15.82 25.44 -0.87
N ILE A 7 14.83 26.03 -0.21
CA ILE A 7 13.42 25.91 -0.60
C ILE A 7 13.27 26.51 -2.00
N THR A 8 12.69 25.75 -2.92
CA THR A 8 12.43 26.19 -4.29
C THR A 8 11.19 27.09 -4.34
N LYS A 9 11.07 27.91 -5.39
CA LYS A 9 9.87 28.77 -5.59
C LYS A 9 8.57 27.97 -5.60
N VAL A 10 8.59 26.76 -6.17
CA VAL A 10 7.44 25.85 -6.23
C VAL A 10 7.07 25.35 -4.85
N GLU A 11 8.05 24.93 -4.05
CA GLU A 11 7.81 24.50 -2.66
C GLU A 11 7.26 25.64 -1.81
N SER A 12 7.80 26.86 -1.92
CA SER A 12 7.28 28.04 -1.23
C SER A 12 5.82 28.31 -1.60
N TYR A 13 5.45 28.16 -2.88
CA TYR A 13 4.08 28.33 -3.34
C TYR A 13 3.14 27.26 -2.76
N ILE A 14 3.55 25.98 -2.76
CA ILE A 14 2.76 24.89 -2.19
C ILE A 14 2.56 25.09 -0.69
N ILE A 15 3.63 25.43 0.05
CA ILE A 15 3.56 25.73 1.48
C ILE A 15 2.58 26.87 1.74
N SER A 16 2.66 27.95 0.95
CA SER A 16 1.73 29.08 1.05
C SER A 16 0.27 28.68 0.80
N LEU A 17 0.03 27.76 -0.15
CA LEU A 17 -1.32 27.23 -0.40
C LEU A 17 -1.81 26.39 0.80
N MET A 18 -0.96 25.53 1.34
CA MET A 18 -1.29 24.69 2.50
C MET A 18 -1.51 25.53 3.78
N ASP A 19 -0.80 26.65 3.92
CA ASP A 19 -0.99 27.59 5.03
C ASP A 19 -2.38 28.25 5.03
N LYS A 20 -3.08 28.26 3.89
CA LYS A 20 -4.47 28.74 3.81
C LYS A 20 -5.48 27.76 4.42
N LEU A 21 -5.10 26.49 4.63
CA LEU A 21 -5.95 25.49 5.25
C LEU A 21 -5.76 25.54 6.78
N PRO A 22 -6.75 26.01 7.57
CA PRO A 22 -6.54 26.33 8.98
C PRO A 22 -6.00 25.16 9.82
N ILE A 23 -6.53 23.96 9.58
CA ILE A 23 -6.13 22.75 10.31
C ILE A 23 -4.69 22.35 9.96
N LEU A 24 -4.31 22.37 8.69
CA LEU A 24 -2.95 22.02 8.26
C LEU A 24 -1.94 23.05 8.76
N SER A 25 -2.23 24.34 8.60
CA SER A 25 -1.39 25.44 9.12
C SER A 25 -1.17 25.31 10.63
N TYR A 26 -2.23 25.03 11.39
CA TYR A 26 -2.14 24.88 12.85
C TYR A 26 -1.16 23.76 13.25
N TYR A 27 -1.32 22.56 12.68
CA TYR A 27 -0.45 21.43 13.03
C TYR A 27 0.96 21.57 12.44
N ALA A 28 1.12 22.13 11.25
CA ALA A 28 2.43 22.41 10.67
C ALA A 28 3.22 23.38 11.55
N LYS A 29 2.59 24.46 12.05
CA LYS A 29 3.24 25.46 12.89
C LYS A 29 3.49 24.99 14.33
N SER A 30 2.58 24.19 14.88
CA SER A 30 2.70 23.72 16.28
C SER A 30 3.52 22.43 16.45
N ARG A 31 3.57 21.56 15.43
CA ARG A 31 4.17 20.22 15.51
C ARG A 31 5.15 19.90 14.38
N GLY A 32 5.24 20.75 13.35
CA GLY A 32 6.12 20.58 12.20
C GLY A 32 5.53 19.71 11.08
N TRP A 33 6.12 19.81 9.88
CA TRP A 33 5.71 19.03 8.71
C TRP A 33 5.93 17.52 8.86
N SER A 34 6.99 17.10 9.56
CA SER A 34 7.27 15.68 9.82
C SER A 34 6.16 15.01 10.64
N PHE A 35 5.50 15.75 11.54
CA PHE A 35 4.32 15.27 12.27
C PHE A 35 3.15 15.00 11.31
N LEU A 36 2.84 15.94 10.42
CA LEU A 36 1.79 15.77 9.42
C LEU A 36 2.07 14.60 8.47
N ILE A 37 3.31 14.44 8.02
CA ILE A 37 3.72 13.34 7.15
C ILE A 37 3.59 11.97 7.86
N THR A 38 3.93 11.92 9.15
CA THR A 38 3.78 10.72 9.97
C THR A 38 2.30 10.37 10.17
N TRP A 39 1.45 11.35 10.46
CA TRP A 39 0.01 11.13 10.58
C TRP A 39 -0.64 10.75 9.26
N GLY A 40 -0.25 11.39 8.16
CA GLY A 40 -0.65 11.00 6.82
C GLY A 40 -0.30 9.54 6.54
N HIS A 41 0.85 9.04 7.01
CA HIS A 41 1.28 7.65 6.76
C HIS A 41 0.32 6.65 7.42
N ARG A 42 -0.07 6.96 8.66
CA ARG A 42 -1.02 6.18 9.45
C ARG A 42 -2.40 6.19 8.80
N LEU A 43 -2.88 7.38 8.42
CA LEU A 43 -4.18 7.52 7.77
C LEU A 43 -4.22 6.77 6.44
N ALA A 44 -3.19 6.92 5.61
CA ALA A 44 -3.07 6.17 4.36
C ALA A 44 -3.05 4.65 4.59
N GLY A 45 -2.33 4.17 5.61
CA GLY A 45 -2.32 2.76 6.00
C GLY A 45 -3.70 2.24 6.44
N LEU A 46 -4.44 3.03 7.22
CA LEU A 46 -5.82 2.70 7.63
C LEU A 46 -6.79 2.69 6.43
N THR A 47 -6.67 3.68 5.53
CA THR A 47 -7.44 3.73 4.28
C THR A 47 -7.18 2.50 3.42
N LEU A 48 -5.92 2.09 3.26
CA LEU A 48 -5.55 0.91 2.49
C LEU A 48 -6.03 -0.37 3.16
N ALA A 49 -5.95 -0.49 4.48
CA ALA A 49 -6.49 -1.66 5.19
C ALA A 49 -8.00 -1.80 4.99
N GLY A 50 -8.74 -0.68 5.09
CA GLY A 50 -10.17 -0.65 4.76
C GLY A 50 -10.45 -1.05 3.31
N TYR A 51 -9.65 -0.53 2.37
CA TYR A 51 -9.75 -0.89 0.95
C TYR A 51 -9.49 -2.38 0.72
N ILE A 52 -8.50 -2.99 1.37
CA ILE A 52 -8.23 -4.44 1.23
C ILE A 52 -9.42 -5.29 1.68
N PHE A 53 -10.14 -4.90 2.74
CA PHE A 53 -11.35 -5.63 3.14
C PHE A 53 -12.44 -5.55 2.07
N ALA A 54 -12.68 -4.35 1.52
CA ALA A 54 -13.61 -4.18 0.41
C ALA A 54 -13.16 -4.97 -0.83
N HIS A 55 -11.87 -4.96 -1.13
CA HIS A 55 -11.28 -5.65 -2.27
C HIS A 55 -11.43 -7.18 -2.16
N ILE A 56 -11.11 -7.77 -1.01
CA ILE A 56 -11.31 -9.21 -0.76
C ILE A 56 -12.80 -9.58 -0.85
N TYR A 57 -13.68 -8.74 -0.30
CA TYR A 57 -15.12 -8.94 -0.39
C TYR A 57 -15.60 -8.93 -1.85
N THR A 58 -15.23 -7.92 -2.63
CA THR A 58 -15.59 -7.82 -4.05
C THR A 58 -15.06 -9.00 -4.86
N LEU A 59 -13.80 -9.40 -4.67
CA LEU A 59 -13.23 -10.58 -5.34
C LEU A 59 -13.91 -11.89 -4.89
N SER A 60 -14.43 -11.97 -3.67
CA SER A 60 -15.19 -13.15 -3.22
C SER A 60 -16.47 -13.39 -4.02
N LEU A 61 -16.97 -12.38 -4.73
CA LEU A 61 -18.14 -12.53 -5.60
C LEU A 61 -17.81 -13.34 -6.87
N LEU A 62 -16.53 -13.58 -7.19
CA LEU A 62 -16.11 -14.41 -8.32
C LEU A 62 -16.58 -15.88 -8.24
N PHE A 63 -16.99 -16.36 -7.05
CA PHE A 63 -17.67 -17.66 -6.92
C PHE A 63 -19.03 -17.69 -7.65
N SER A 64 -19.58 -16.53 -8.01
CA SER A 64 -20.72 -16.37 -8.94
C SER A 64 -20.31 -15.41 -10.06
N PRO A 65 -19.69 -15.88 -11.15
CA PRO A 65 -19.16 -15.01 -12.21
C PRO A 65 -20.19 -14.06 -12.79
N ALA A 66 -21.42 -14.53 -13.00
CA ALA A 66 -22.53 -13.70 -13.48
C ALA A 66 -22.93 -12.60 -12.49
N GLY A 67 -22.86 -12.88 -11.19
CA GLY A 67 -23.09 -11.89 -10.13
C GLY A 67 -21.95 -10.87 -10.04
N PHE A 68 -20.71 -11.33 -10.09
CA PHE A 68 -19.53 -10.47 -10.14
C PHE A 68 -19.59 -9.48 -11.31
N ASP A 69 -19.84 -9.98 -12.53
CA ASP A 69 -19.94 -9.11 -13.71
C ASP A 69 -21.14 -8.16 -13.64
N ALA A 70 -22.20 -8.53 -12.92
CA ALA A 70 -23.33 -7.65 -12.68
C ALA A 70 -22.98 -6.49 -11.75
N ASP A 71 -22.26 -6.76 -10.68
CA ASP A 71 -21.82 -5.76 -9.71
C ASP A 71 -20.69 -4.87 -10.28
N MET A 72 -19.81 -5.43 -11.12
CA MET A 72 -18.79 -4.66 -11.82
C MET A 72 -19.37 -3.57 -12.71
N ARG A 73 -20.57 -3.76 -13.30
CA ARG A 73 -21.25 -2.69 -14.05
C ARG A 73 -21.52 -1.44 -13.21
N PHE A 74 -21.82 -1.61 -11.92
CA PHE A 74 -21.99 -0.48 -11.02
C PHE A 74 -20.65 0.22 -10.72
N LEU A 75 -19.59 -0.57 -10.52
CA LEU A 75 -18.23 -0.08 -10.24
C LEU A 75 -17.52 0.54 -11.45
N HIS A 76 -17.96 0.21 -12.67
CA HIS A 76 -17.51 0.85 -13.91
C HIS A 76 -18.06 2.27 -14.11
N ASN A 77 -18.91 2.77 -13.20
CA ASN A 77 -19.32 4.17 -13.30
C ASN A 77 -18.12 5.10 -13.05
N PHE A 78 -18.14 6.26 -13.71
CA PHE A 78 -17.01 7.21 -13.67
C PHE A 78 -16.57 7.57 -12.26
N VAL A 79 -17.52 7.70 -11.32
CA VAL A 79 -17.21 8.06 -9.93
C VAL A 79 -16.41 6.96 -9.24
N PHE A 80 -16.83 5.70 -9.33
CA PHE A 80 -16.12 4.59 -8.68
C PHE A 80 -14.80 4.27 -9.37
N THR A 81 -14.72 4.30 -10.71
CA THR A 81 -13.45 4.10 -11.42
C THR A 81 -12.47 5.24 -11.10
N PHE A 82 -12.93 6.48 -10.96
CA PHE A 82 -12.09 7.60 -10.52
C PHE A 82 -11.65 7.45 -9.06
N LEU A 83 -12.53 6.97 -8.18
CA LEU A 83 -12.18 6.67 -6.78
C LEU A 83 -11.19 5.51 -6.67
N GLU A 84 -11.29 4.50 -7.53
CA GLU A 84 -10.32 3.40 -7.64
C GLU A 84 -8.95 3.94 -8.05
N TRP A 85 -8.88 4.79 -9.08
CA TRP A 85 -7.64 5.48 -9.43
C TRP A 85 -7.09 6.31 -8.26
N CYS A 86 -7.97 7.00 -7.50
CA CYS A 86 -7.57 7.75 -6.32
C CYS A 86 -6.91 6.88 -5.24
N VAL A 87 -7.13 5.56 -5.20
CA VAL A 87 -6.45 4.63 -4.26
C VAL A 87 -4.93 4.60 -4.50
N ALA A 88 -4.47 4.93 -5.70
CA ALA A 88 -3.04 5.05 -6.00
C ALA A 88 -2.35 6.10 -5.11
N ILE A 89 -3.08 7.14 -4.68
CA ILE A 89 -2.56 8.24 -3.86
C ILE A 89 -2.17 7.77 -2.45
N PRO A 90 -3.08 7.23 -1.60
CA PRO A 90 -2.69 6.70 -0.30
C PRO A 90 -1.72 5.52 -0.46
N LEU A 91 -1.84 4.71 -1.52
CA LEU A 91 -0.91 3.61 -1.78
C LEU A 91 0.52 4.09 -1.94
N ILE A 92 0.79 4.97 -2.91
CA ILE A 92 2.16 5.40 -3.19
C ILE A 92 2.72 6.24 -2.04
N PHE A 93 1.88 7.06 -1.43
CA PHE A 93 2.26 7.84 -0.25
C PHE A 93 2.64 6.93 0.91
N HIS A 94 1.82 5.93 1.25
CA HIS A 94 2.11 4.99 2.32
C HIS A 94 3.39 4.20 2.04
N SER A 95 3.54 3.67 0.83
CA SER A 95 4.69 2.89 0.37
C SER A 95 6.01 3.68 0.43
N LEU A 96 6.07 4.86 -0.18
CA LEU A 96 7.30 5.66 -0.20
C LEU A 96 7.64 6.22 1.19
N ASN A 97 6.63 6.58 1.98
CA ASN A 97 6.81 7.06 3.34
C ASN A 97 7.29 5.93 4.27
N GLY A 98 6.76 4.72 4.12
CA GLY A 98 7.29 3.52 4.78
C GLY A 98 8.73 3.21 4.38
N GLY A 99 9.07 3.39 3.09
CA GLY A 99 10.44 3.34 2.59
C GLY A 99 11.35 4.36 3.27
N ARG A 100 10.90 5.62 3.45
CA ARG A 100 11.63 6.64 4.24
C ARG A 100 11.90 6.15 5.66
N LEU A 101 10.91 5.57 6.33
CA LEU A 101 11.07 5.05 7.69
C LEU A 101 12.11 3.94 7.74
N ILE A 102 12.09 2.99 6.80
CA ILE A 102 13.09 1.92 6.70
C ILE A 102 14.50 2.49 6.48
N LEU A 103 14.66 3.46 5.57
CA LEU A 103 15.95 4.13 5.33
C LEU A 103 16.46 4.84 6.58
N TYR A 104 15.58 5.51 7.32
CA TYR A 104 15.92 6.17 8.58
C TYR A 104 16.29 5.15 9.68
N GLU A 105 15.48 4.11 9.88
CA GLU A 105 15.60 3.16 10.98
C GLU A 105 16.77 2.18 10.78
N LEU A 106 16.95 1.65 9.57
CA LEU A 106 17.87 0.52 9.30
C LEU A 106 19.15 0.93 8.53
N PHE A 107 19.09 2.03 7.79
CA PHE A 107 20.22 2.52 6.99
C PHE A 107 20.79 3.85 7.50
N HIS A 108 20.21 4.38 8.58
CA HIS A 108 20.63 5.62 9.22
C HIS A 108 20.69 6.82 8.26
N VAL A 109 19.86 6.83 7.22
CA VAL A 109 19.73 7.97 6.31
C VAL A 109 18.98 9.08 7.04
N ARG A 110 19.72 10.09 7.50
CA ARG A 110 19.19 11.25 8.26
C ARG A 110 18.90 12.47 7.38
N ALA A 111 18.99 12.35 6.06
CA ALA A 111 18.74 13.44 5.13
C ALA A 111 17.24 13.62 4.85
N GLU A 112 16.47 14.04 5.86
CA GLU A 112 15.00 14.04 5.82
C GLU A 112 14.43 14.89 4.67
N GLU A 113 14.96 16.11 4.46
CA GLU A 113 14.49 17.02 3.42
C GLU A 113 14.60 16.44 2.01
N ILE A 114 15.76 15.87 1.66
CA ILE A 114 15.97 15.28 0.33
C ILE A 114 15.11 14.03 0.13
N VAL A 115 14.96 13.18 1.16
CA VAL A 115 14.16 11.96 1.06
C VAL A 115 12.67 12.30 0.92
N ILE A 116 12.17 13.33 1.61
CA ILE A 116 10.80 13.82 1.43
C ILE A 116 10.59 14.37 0.01
N ARG A 117 11.53 15.15 -0.53
CA ARG A 117 11.47 15.63 -1.92
C ARG A 117 11.39 14.48 -2.92
N PHE A 118 12.26 13.48 -2.78
CA PHE A 118 12.23 12.29 -3.64
C PHE A 118 10.90 11.55 -3.52
N MET A 119 10.39 11.34 -2.31
CA MET A 119 9.08 10.73 -2.07
C MET A 119 7.96 11.47 -2.80
N ILE A 120 7.93 12.81 -2.73
CA ILE A 120 6.90 13.61 -3.39
C ILE A 120 7.02 13.52 -4.92
N VAL A 121 8.22 13.70 -5.46
CA VAL A 121 8.48 13.65 -6.91
C VAL A 121 8.13 12.27 -7.48
N LEU A 122 8.61 11.19 -6.86
CA LEU A 122 8.30 9.82 -7.29
C LEU A 122 6.81 9.51 -7.14
N GLY A 123 6.17 10.00 -6.08
CA GLY A 123 4.73 9.88 -5.88
C GLY A 123 3.93 10.53 -7.02
N PHE A 124 4.27 11.76 -7.39
CA PHE A 124 3.62 12.43 -8.52
C PHE A 124 3.85 11.69 -9.84
N ILE A 125 5.10 11.32 -10.15
CA ILE A 125 5.43 10.56 -11.37
C ILE A 125 4.57 9.29 -11.44
N TYR A 126 4.49 8.55 -10.34
CA TYR A 126 3.68 7.33 -10.27
C TYR A 126 2.19 7.60 -10.50
N ILE A 127 1.60 8.58 -9.83
CA ILE A 127 0.18 8.96 -10.00
C ILE A 127 -0.10 9.36 -11.45
N PHE A 128 0.81 10.10 -12.09
CA PHE A 128 0.68 10.47 -13.51
C PHE A 128 0.77 9.25 -14.44
N ILE A 129 1.66 8.29 -14.17
CA ILE A 129 1.77 7.06 -14.96
C ILE A 129 0.48 6.24 -14.83
N VAL A 130 -0.01 6.02 -13.61
CA VAL A 130 -1.27 5.29 -13.38
C VAL A 130 -2.45 6.05 -13.99
N GLY A 131 -2.47 7.38 -13.89
CA GLY A 131 -3.49 8.24 -14.50
C GLY A 131 -3.48 8.21 -16.03
N PHE A 132 -2.30 8.11 -16.65
CA PHE A 132 -2.19 7.90 -18.09
C PHE A 132 -2.88 6.59 -18.50
N PHE A 133 -2.62 5.51 -17.77
CA PHE A 133 -3.24 4.20 -18.05
C PHE A 133 -4.72 4.11 -17.66
N PHE A 134 -5.17 4.95 -16.72
CA PHE A 134 -6.60 5.14 -16.44
C PHE A 134 -7.35 5.74 -17.64
N ILE A 135 -6.73 6.66 -18.39
CA ILE A 135 -7.35 7.27 -19.58
C ILE A 135 -7.16 6.41 -20.82
N ARG A 136 -6.05 5.67 -20.89
CA ARG A 136 -5.64 4.91 -22.06
C ARG A 136 -5.17 3.53 -21.68
N GLU A 137 -5.94 2.51 -22.04
CA GLU A 137 -5.53 1.12 -21.88
C GLU A 137 -4.18 0.87 -22.57
N ALA A 138 -3.27 0.18 -21.89
CA ALA A 138 -2.00 -0.22 -22.47
C ALA A 138 -2.21 -1.36 -23.47
N GLN A 139 -1.23 -1.55 -24.36
CA GLN A 139 -1.14 -2.78 -25.14
C GLN A 139 -0.97 -4.00 -24.22
N GLN A 140 -1.34 -5.19 -24.69
CA GLN A 140 -1.19 -6.45 -23.96
C GLN A 140 0.25 -6.64 -23.45
N ILE A 141 0.44 -6.46 -22.13
CA ILE A 141 1.72 -6.69 -21.45
C ILE A 141 1.78 -8.16 -21.05
N SER A 142 2.90 -8.81 -21.31
CA SER A 142 3.13 -10.18 -20.81
C SER A 142 3.05 -10.18 -19.28
N ALA A 143 1.96 -10.71 -18.73
CA ALA A 143 1.74 -10.85 -17.29
C ALA A 143 2.89 -11.61 -16.62
N THR A 144 3.35 -12.72 -17.21
CA THR A 144 4.45 -13.52 -16.66
C THR A 144 5.71 -12.69 -16.48
N LEU A 145 6.19 -12.03 -17.56
CA LEU A 145 7.38 -11.17 -17.49
C LEU A 145 7.23 -10.04 -16.46
N PHE A 146 6.08 -9.35 -16.44
CA PHE A 146 5.82 -8.26 -15.50
C PHE A 146 5.91 -8.74 -14.04
N TRP A 147 5.23 -9.83 -13.73
CA TRP A 147 5.20 -10.38 -12.38
C TRP A 147 6.54 -11.02 -11.98
N SER A 148 7.29 -11.63 -12.91
CA SER A 148 8.64 -12.11 -12.63
C SER A 148 9.60 -10.99 -12.24
N ILE A 149 9.59 -9.86 -12.96
CA ILE A 149 10.42 -8.69 -12.62
C ILE A 149 9.99 -8.10 -11.28
N THR A 150 8.68 -7.97 -11.06
CA THR A 150 8.12 -7.41 -9.81
C THR A 150 8.51 -8.29 -8.61
N VAL A 151 8.33 -9.61 -8.70
CA VAL A 151 8.71 -10.55 -7.64
C VAL A 151 10.22 -10.54 -7.41
N ALA A 152 11.04 -10.54 -8.46
CA ALA A 152 12.50 -10.46 -8.30
C ALA A 152 12.90 -9.19 -7.54
N THR A 153 12.33 -8.04 -7.90
CA THR A 153 12.56 -6.76 -7.21
C THR A 153 12.11 -6.81 -5.75
N SER A 154 10.93 -7.38 -5.48
CA SER A 154 10.39 -7.56 -4.13
C SER A 154 11.21 -8.51 -3.27
N LEU A 155 11.77 -9.58 -3.85
CA LEU A 155 12.67 -10.48 -3.14
C LEU A 155 13.98 -9.78 -2.79
N ILE A 156 14.53 -8.96 -3.68
CA ILE A 156 15.74 -8.17 -3.40
C ILE A 156 15.51 -7.24 -2.20
N THR A 157 14.42 -6.44 -2.21
CA THR A 157 14.11 -5.54 -1.10
C THR A 157 13.83 -6.29 0.20
N PHE A 158 13.10 -7.41 0.11
CA PHE A 158 12.85 -8.32 1.24
C PHE A 158 14.14 -8.82 1.87
N PHE A 159 15.07 -9.38 1.10
CA PHE A 159 16.31 -9.95 1.64
C PHE A 159 17.23 -8.87 2.22
N ILE A 160 17.33 -7.72 1.56
CA ILE A 160 18.09 -6.57 2.08
C ILE A 160 17.59 -6.17 3.48
N VAL A 161 16.27 -6.03 3.65
CA VAL A 161 15.68 -5.63 4.93
C VAL A 161 15.73 -6.77 5.94
N LEU A 162 15.46 -8.02 5.54
CA LEU A 162 15.55 -9.20 6.39
C LEU A 162 16.93 -9.29 7.04
N PHE A 163 18.01 -9.27 6.26
CA PHE A 163 19.35 -9.44 6.79
C PHE A 163 19.78 -8.29 7.71
N LYS A 164 19.31 -7.06 7.47
CA LYS A 164 19.59 -5.93 8.37
C LYS A 164 18.76 -5.98 9.64
N VAL A 165 17.45 -6.20 9.52
CA VAL A 165 16.53 -6.07 10.65
C VAL A 165 16.63 -7.25 11.62
N TRP A 166 16.99 -8.44 11.11
CA TRP A 166 17.04 -9.67 11.93
C TRP A 166 18.04 -9.56 13.08
N LEU A 167 19.15 -8.86 12.85
CA LEU A 167 20.23 -8.64 13.80
C LEU A 167 19.89 -7.61 14.90
N THR A 168 18.77 -6.89 14.77
CA THR A 168 18.40 -5.86 15.76
C THR A 168 17.78 -6.48 17.02
N GLY A 169 17.81 -5.78 18.15
CA GLY A 169 17.14 -6.18 19.40
C GLY A 169 15.61 -5.99 19.41
N ASN A 170 15.00 -5.60 18.29
CA ASN A 170 13.57 -5.31 18.20
C ASN A 170 12.70 -6.57 18.33
N SER A 171 11.42 -6.38 18.66
CA SER A 171 10.45 -7.48 18.75
C SER A 171 10.22 -8.16 17.40
N ILE A 172 9.89 -9.45 17.43
CA ILE A 172 9.70 -10.26 16.20
C ILE A 172 8.58 -9.68 15.33
N LEU A 173 7.45 -9.29 15.91
CA LEU A 173 6.33 -8.74 15.13
C LEU A 173 6.68 -7.43 14.43
N TRP A 174 7.43 -6.56 15.12
CA TRP A 174 7.94 -5.32 14.54
C TRP A 174 8.89 -5.58 13.36
N LYS A 175 9.80 -6.56 13.53
CA LYS A 175 10.73 -6.99 12.45
C LYS A 175 9.94 -7.49 11.24
N LEU A 176 8.98 -8.39 11.48
CA LEU A 176 8.13 -8.94 10.44
C LEU A 176 7.37 -7.84 9.69
N GLN A 177 6.91 -6.78 10.36
CA GLN A 177 6.22 -5.68 9.67
C GLN A 177 7.13 -4.96 8.66
N ARG A 178 8.41 -4.73 9.01
CA ARG A 178 9.39 -4.12 8.10
C ARG A 178 9.71 -5.05 6.93
N ILE A 179 9.87 -6.33 7.23
CA ILE A 179 10.15 -7.38 6.23
C ILE A 179 8.99 -7.48 5.23
N THR A 180 7.76 -7.66 5.69
CA THR A 180 6.59 -7.75 4.81
C THR A 180 6.38 -6.44 4.04
N GLY A 181 6.54 -5.28 4.70
CA GLY A 181 6.44 -3.98 4.04
C GLY A 181 7.47 -3.80 2.92
N SER A 182 8.71 -4.26 3.11
CA SER A 182 9.76 -4.18 2.10
C SER A 182 9.51 -5.09 0.89
N PHE A 183 8.96 -6.29 1.09
CA PHE A 183 8.52 -7.16 0.00
C PHE A 183 7.32 -6.55 -0.74
N MET A 184 6.36 -6.03 0.02
CA MET A 184 5.14 -5.45 -0.53
C MET A 184 5.38 -4.14 -1.27
N PHE A 185 6.48 -3.44 -0.99
CA PHE A 185 6.77 -2.15 -1.61
C PHE A 185 6.76 -2.22 -3.15
N PRO A 186 7.54 -3.09 -3.83
CA PRO A 186 7.38 -3.26 -5.27
C PRO A 186 6.11 -4.03 -5.67
N MET A 187 5.65 -5.00 -4.86
CA MET A 187 4.45 -5.80 -5.19
C MET A 187 3.18 -4.96 -5.31
N LEU A 188 2.89 -4.09 -4.34
CA LEU A 188 1.66 -3.28 -4.35
C LEU A 188 1.71 -2.20 -5.44
N ILE A 189 2.87 -1.56 -5.62
CA ILE A 189 3.08 -0.58 -6.69
C ILE A 189 2.92 -1.25 -8.05
N GLY A 190 3.53 -2.43 -8.23
CA GLY A 190 3.39 -3.23 -9.44
C GLY A 190 1.96 -3.70 -9.66
N HIS A 191 1.28 -4.18 -8.63
CA HIS A 191 -0.11 -4.63 -8.70
C HIS A 191 -1.05 -3.51 -9.16
N MET A 192 -1.00 -2.36 -8.50
CA MET A 192 -1.83 -1.22 -8.87
C MET A 192 -1.53 -0.74 -10.29
N LEU A 193 -0.26 -0.66 -10.67
CA LEU A 193 0.12 -0.30 -12.04
C LEU A 193 -0.40 -1.33 -13.07
N PHE A 194 -0.23 -2.62 -12.82
CA PHE A 194 -0.65 -3.69 -13.72
C PHE A 194 -2.17 -3.69 -13.93
N MET A 195 -2.95 -3.52 -12.86
CA MET A 195 -4.42 -3.47 -12.97
C MET A 195 -4.89 -2.28 -13.82
N HIS A 196 -4.19 -1.15 -13.80
CA HIS A 196 -4.51 -0.03 -14.69
C HIS A 196 -3.97 -0.18 -16.11
N MET A 197 -2.82 -0.82 -16.31
CA MET A 197 -2.29 -1.10 -17.66
C MET A 197 -3.15 -2.12 -18.41
N THR A 198 -3.69 -3.11 -17.71
CA THR A 198 -4.53 -4.19 -18.27
C THR A 198 -5.88 -4.24 -17.57
N TYR A 199 -6.72 -3.20 -17.76
CA TYR A 199 -7.94 -2.95 -17.00
C TYR A 199 -8.86 -4.17 -16.80
N LEU A 200 -9.14 -4.92 -17.88
CA LEU A 200 -9.99 -6.11 -17.85
C LEU A 200 -9.47 -7.22 -16.91
N THR A 201 -8.15 -7.24 -16.66
CA THR A 201 -7.51 -8.22 -15.75
C THR A 201 -7.89 -8.00 -14.28
N GLY A 202 -8.50 -6.86 -13.93
CA GLY A 202 -9.06 -6.58 -12.62
C GLY A 202 -10.59 -6.58 -12.57
N HIS A 203 -11.28 -6.59 -13.71
CA HIS A 203 -12.68 -6.16 -13.81
C HIS A 203 -13.62 -7.12 -14.57
N GLU A 204 -13.08 -8.06 -15.34
CA GLU A 204 -13.89 -9.06 -16.05
C GLU A 204 -13.69 -10.44 -15.41
N SER A 205 -14.78 -11.08 -14.97
CA SER A 205 -14.72 -12.36 -14.27
C SER A 205 -13.94 -13.42 -15.05
N LYS A 206 -14.20 -13.53 -16.36
CA LYS A 206 -13.55 -14.49 -17.27
C LYS A 206 -12.03 -14.30 -17.31
N THR A 207 -11.56 -13.07 -17.46
CA THR A 207 -10.14 -12.76 -17.54
C THR A 207 -9.45 -13.00 -16.19
N ILE A 208 -10.09 -12.64 -15.07
CA ILE A 208 -9.55 -12.91 -13.73
C ILE A 208 -9.44 -14.42 -13.47
N LEU A 209 -10.49 -15.18 -13.76
CA LEU A 209 -10.51 -16.64 -13.57
C LEU A 209 -9.47 -17.34 -14.43
N MET A 210 -9.26 -16.88 -15.67
CA MET A 210 -8.21 -17.40 -16.56
C MET A 210 -6.82 -17.15 -15.99
N ARG A 211 -6.56 -15.96 -15.42
CA ARG A 211 -5.29 -15.65 -14.75
C ARG A 211 -5.06 -16.55 -13.54
N LEU A 212 -6.09 -16.79 -12.74
CA LEU A 212 -6.02 -17.64 -11.55
C LEU A 212 -5.69 -19.10 -11.90
N GLN A 213 -5.93 -19.58 -13.13
CA GLN A 213 -5.47 -20.93 -13.52
C GLN A 213 -3.94 -21.08 -13.54
N SER A 214 -3.17 -19.99 -13.52
CA SER A 214 -1.71 -20.04 -13.48
C SER A 214 -1.18 -20.38 -12.08
N PRO A 215 -0.44 -21.50 -11.90
CA PRO A 215 0.15 -21.83 -10.59
C PRO A 215 1.13 -20.77 -10.10
N PHE A 216 1.81 -20.08 -11.03
CA PHE A 216 2.72 -18.99 -10.70
C PHE A 216 1.98 -17.81 -10.08
N ILE A 217 0.86 -17.39 -10.68
CA ILE A 217 0.04 -16.30 -10.14
C ILE A 217 -0.60 -16.71 -8.80
N LYS A 218 -1.12 -17.94 -8.67
CA LYS A 218 -1.63 -18.43 -7.38
C LYS A 218 -0.57 -18.37 -6.28
N GLY A 219 0.65 -18.81 -6.57
CA GLY A 219 1.76 -18.76 -5.62
C GLY A 219 2.07 -17.33 -5.18
N ILE A 220 2.10 -16.39 -6.12
CA ILE A 220 2.30 -14.97 -5.82
C ILE A 220 1.16 -14.43 -4.94
N ASP A 221 -0.09 -14.65 -5.34
CA ASP A 221 -1.27 -14.11 -4.66
C ASP A 221 -1.38 -14.68 -3.22
N LEU A 222 -1.00 -15.94 -3.00
CA LEU A 222 -0.94 -16.56 -1.66
C LEU A 222 0.12 -15.90 -0.76
N VAL A 223 1.34 -15.71 -1.26
CA VAL A 223 2.39 -15.01 -0.48
C VAL A 223 1.95 -13.57 -0.21
N PHE A 224 1.40 -12.92 -1.24
CA PHE A 224 1.03 -11.53 -1.18
C PHE A 224 -0.06 -11.29 -0.14
N ILE A 225 -1.12 -12.09 -0.11
CA ILE A 225 -2.21 -11.91 0.86
C ILE A 225 -1.76 -12.16 2.30
N VAL A 226 -0.90 -13.17 2.53
CA VAL A 226 -0.38 -13.44 3.88
C VAL A 226 0.45 -12.27 4.38
N PHE A 227 1.34 -11.73 3.54
CA PHE A 227 2.19 -10.61 3.91
C PHE A 227 1.37 -9.33 4.13
N LEU A 228 0.40 -9.08 3.24
CA LEU A 228 -0.51 -7.95 3.29
C LEU A 228 -1.34 -7.93 4.57
N LEU A 229 -2.00 -9.04 4.92
CA LEU A 229 -2.84 -9.13 6.11
C LEU A 229 -2.02 -9.06 7.41
N PHE A 230 -0.83 -9.68 7.44
CA PHE A 230 0.07 -9.50 8.57
C PHE A 230 0.49 -8.02 8.72
N HIS A 231 0.93 -7.40 7.63
CA HIS A 231 1.38 -6.01 7.63
C HIS A 231 0.26 -5.06 8.07
N ALA A 232 -0.95 -5.22 7.52
CA ALA A 232 -2.12 -4.42 7.86
C ALA A 232 -2.55 -4.65 9.32
N GLY A 233 -2.66 -5.91 9.76
CA GLY A 233 -3.07 -6.26 11.12
C GLY A 233 -2.12 -5.69 12.18
N TYR A 234 -0.81 -5.92 12.02
CA TYR A 234 0.17 -5.35 12.94
C TYR A 234 0.25 -3.83 12.83
N GLY A 235 0.09 -3.26 11.63
CA GLY A 235 0.02 -1.81 11.41
C GLY A 235 -1.12 -1.16 12.18
N ILE A 236 -2.34 -1.68 12.04
CA ILE A 236 -3.51 -1.21 12.80
C ILE A 236 -3.22 -1.33 14.30
N PHE A 237 -2.79 -2.50 14.77
CA PHE A 237 -2.45 -2.70 16.19
C PHE A 237 -1.45 -1.65 16.69
N SER A 238 -0.36 -1.42 15.95
CA SER A 238 0.68 -0.48 16.34
C SER A 238 0.17 0.97 16.43
N ILE A 239 -0.71 1.39 15.51
CA ILE A 239 -1.30 2.72 15.53
C ILE A 239 -2.15 2.91 16.79
N PHE A 240 -3.03 1.95 17.11
CA PHE A 240 -3.91 2.09 18.27
C PHE A 240 -3.18 1.88 19.60
N ALA A 241 -2.14 1.06 19.64
CA ALA A 241 -1.30 0.85 20.82
C ALA A 241 -0.64 2.17 21.30
N ASP A 242 -0.42 3.14 20.41
CA ASP A 242 0.09 4.46 20.79
C ASP A 242 -0.92 5.30 21.61
N TYR A 243 -2.22 4.99 21.53
CA TYR A 243 -3.28 5.75 22.20
C TYR A 243 -3.95 4.98 23.33
N LEU A 244 -3.76 3.66 23.40
CA LEU A 244 -4.37 2.80 24.40
C LEU A 244 -3.37 2.40 25.48
N LYS A 245 -3.77 2.53 26.75
CA LYS A 245 -2.96 2.06 27.88
C LYS A 245 -2.83 0.52 27.83
N PRO A 246 -1.66 -0.05 28.20
CA PRO A 246 -1.52 -1.49 28.38
C PRO A 246 -2.55 -2.02 29.39
N GLY A 247 -3.36 -2.99 28.96
CA GLY A 247 -4.45 -3.51 29.80
C GLY A 247 -5.46 -4.35 29.02
N PRO A 248 -6.61 -4.68 29.64
CA PRO A 248 -7.65 -5.50 29.02
C PRO A 248 -8.15 -4.95 27.69
N LEU A 249 -8.37 -3.62 27.59
CA LEU A 249 -8.86 -2.99 26.36
C LEU A 249 -7.93 -3.21 25.16
N LEU A 250 -6.62 -2.98 25.33
CA LEU A 250 -5.63 -3.20 24.27
C LEU A 250 -5.56 -4.68 23.87
N LYS A 251 -5.67 -5.61 24.84
CA LYS A 251 -5.71 -7.06 24.58
C LYS A 251 -6.96 -7.47 23.79
N SER A 252 -8.14 -6.98 24.18
CA SER A 252 -9.39 -7.21 23.47
C SER A 252 -9.35 -6.65 22.05
N PHE A 253 -8.78 -5.46 21.87
CA PHE A 253 -8.60 -4.87 20.56
C PHE A 253 -7.63 -5.67 19.68
N ALA A 254 -6.50 -6.11 20.22
CA ALA A 254 -5.57 -6.98 19.51
C ALA A 254 -6.23 -8.31 19.10
N PHE A 255 -7.02 -8.91 19.98
CA PHE A 255 -7.77 -10.13 19.69
C PHE A 255 -8.79 -9.92 18.55
N LEU A 256 -9.51 -8.81 18.55
CA LEU A 256 -10.43 -8.44 17.48
C LEU A 256 -9.71 -8.30 16.13
N ILE A 257 -8.55 -7.62 16.11
CA ILE A 257 -7.73 -7.53 14.88
C ILE A 257 -7.37 -8.92 14.38
N ILE A 258 -6.91 -9.81 15.25
CA ILE A 258 -6.54 -11.17 14.86
C ILE A 258 -7.72 -11.90 14.22
N ILE A 259 -8.92 -11.80 14.80
CA ILE A 259 -10.14 -12.40 14.24
C ILE A 259 -10.44 -11.84 12.84
N VAL A 260 -10.44 -10.50 12.69
CA VAL A 260 -10.74 -9.85 11.40
C VAL A 260 -9.71 -10.24 10.34
N MET A 261 -8.42 -10.29 10.70
CA MET A 261 -7.36 -10.73 9.80
C MET A 261 -7.50 -12.22 9.43
N ALA A 262 -7.86 -13.09 10.38
CA ALA A 262 -8.06 -14.51 10.12
C ALA A 262 -9.26 -14.77 9.20
N ILE A 263 -10.38 -14.06 9.40
CA ILE A 263 -11.55 -14.12 8.51
C ILE A 263 -11.17 -13.65 7.10
N SER A 264 -10.46 -12.52 7.00
CA SER A 264 -10.01 -11.98 5.72
C SER A 264 -9.05 -12.94 5.01
N ALA A 265 -8.14 -13.57 5.76
CA ALA A 265 -7.21 -14.58 5.25
C ALA A 265 -7.96 -15.81 4.73
N PHE A 266 -8.97 -16.29 5.47
CA PHE A 266 -9.79 -17.41 5.02
C PHE A 266 -10.45 -17.11 3.66
N PHE A 267 -11.14 -15.97 3.54
CA PHE A 267 -11.80 -15.62 2.29
C PHE A 267 -10.81 -15.41 1.15
N GLY A 268 -9.73 -14.69 1.40
CA GLY A 268 -8.75 -14.40 0.35
C GLY A 268 -7.93 -15.61 -0.09
N ILE A 269 -7.51 -16.49 0.84
CA ILE A 269 -6.86 -17.77 0.49
C ILE A 269 -7.85 -18.65 -0.28
N ARG A 270 -9.12 -18.68 0.14
CA ARG A 270 -10.15 -19.44 -0.56
C ARG A 270 -10.34 -18.97 -2.00
N ILE A 271 -10.33 -17.67 -2.27
CA ILE A 271 -10.39 -17.11 -3.64
C ILE A 271 -9.26 -17.68 -4.49
N VAL A 272 -8.02 -17.70 -3.98
CA VAL A 272 -6.85 -18.14 -4.76
C VAL A 272 -6.81 -19.66 -4.95
N VAL A 273 -7.22 -20.43 -3.93
CA VAL A 273 -7.12 -21.89 -3.97
C VAL A 273 -8.31 -22.52 -4.71
N ALA A 274 -9.52 -22.03 -4.46
CA ALA A 274 -10.75 -22.68 -4.93
C ALA A 274 -11.25 -22.20 -6.31
N LEU A 275 -10.70 -21.11 -6.85
CA LEU A 275 -10.94 -20.63 -8.22
C LEU A 275 -9.69 -20.86 -9.07
#